data_AF-A0A938A7Y0-F1
#
_entry.id   AF-A0A938A7Y0-F1
#
_cell.length_a   1.000
_cell.length_b   1.000
_cell.length_c   1.000
_cell.angle_alpha   90.00
_cell.angle_beta   90.00
_cell.angle_gamma   90.00
#
_symmetry.space_group_name_H-M   'P 1'
#
loop_
_entity.id
_entity.type
_entity.pdbx_description
1 polymer ?
#
loop_
_entity_poly.entity_id
_entity_poly.type
_entity_poly.pdbx_seq_one_letter_code
_entity_poly.pdbx_strand_id
1 'polypeptide(L)'
;MAATDIGAISRRLRLRAIWAWTFFASAVPAVIVGQGFVGSSERLRDVGAVMALIFWLFGMIPAIAATIGAFRHWDALPDRIRLLAVSPVLAVSFSFSLGLLALVFA
;
A
#
# COMPACT_ATOMS: atom_id res chain seq x y z
N MET A 1 16.38 -1.63 -29.20
CA MET A 1 16.27 -2.60 -28.09
C MET A 1 15.94 -1.95 -26.74
N ALA A 2 16.45 -0.75 -26.42
CA ALA A 2 16.19 -0.10 -25.11
C ALA A 2 14.73 0.36 -24.84
N ALA A 3 13.96 0.76 -25.86
CA ALA A 3 12.60 1.29 -25.66
C ALA A 3 11.58 0.22 -25.20
N THR A 4 11.76 -1.04 -25.63
CA THR A 4 10.90 -2.17 -25.27
C THR A 4 11.08 -2.59 -23.80
N ASP A 5 12.28 -2.43 -23.25
CA ASP A 5 12.59 -2.80 -21.86
C ASP A 5 11.99 -1.80 -20.87
N ILE A 6 12.07 -0.50 -21.15
CA ILE A 6 11.46 0.54 -20.30
C ILE A 6 9.93 0.41 -20.28
N GLY A 7 9.31 0.05 -21.40
CA GLY A 7 7.88 -0.23 -21.47
C GLY A 7 7.47 -1.40 -20.58
N ALA A 8 8.23 -2.50 -20.61
CA ALA A 8 7.99 -3.67 -19.76
C ALA A 8 8.20 -3.36 -18.27
N ILE A 9 9.23 -2.59 -17.92
CA ILE A 9 9.50 -2.13 -16.55
C ILE A 9 8.35 -1.25 -16.06
N SER A 10 7.93 -0.27 -16.85
CA SER A 10 6.83 0.64 -16.51
C SER A 10 5.52 -0.11 -16.25
N ARG A 11 5.21 -1.11 -17.07
CA ARG A 11 4.02 -1.97 -16.88
C ARG A 11 4.12 -2.77 -15.57
N ARG A 12 5.27 -3.36 -15.26
CA ARG A 12 5.49 -4.11 -14.02
C ARG A 12 5.37 -3.20 -12.79
N LEU A 13 5.95 -2.00 -12.82
CA LEU A 13 5.86 -1.02 -11.74
C LEU A 13 4.42 -0.59 -11.49
N ARG A 14 3.68 -0.28 -12.57
CA ARG A 14 2.26 0.05 -12.48
C ARG A 14 1.43 -1.07 -11.86
N LEU A 15 1.64 -2.32 -12.29
CA LEU A 15 0.95 -3.47 -11.72
C LEU A 15 1.25 -3.63 -10.22
N ARG A 16 2.52 -3.51 -9.82
CA ARG A 16 2.90 -3.58 -8.39
C ARG A 16 2.25 -2.47 -7.58
N ALA A 17 2.26 -1.23 -8.06
CA ALA A 17 1.59 -0.12 -7.38
C ALA A 17 0.08 -0.36 -7.23
N ILE A 18 -0.58 -0.86 -8.28
CA ILE A 18 -2.01 -1.22 -8.23
C ILE A 18 -2.25 -2.31 -7.19
N TRP A 19 -1.45 -3.39 -7.19
CA TRP A 19 -1.57 -4.46 -6.20
C TRP A 19 -1.41 -3.96 -4.76
N ALA A 20 -0.44 -3.07 -4.52
CA ALA A 20 -0.26 -2.44 -3.21
C ALA A 20 -1.54 -1.71 -2.77
N TRP A 21 -2.08 -0.86 -3.63
CA TRP A 21 -3.32 -0.13 -3.37
C TRP A 21 -4.52 -1.04 -3.15
N THR A 22 -4.67 -2.11 -3.94
CA THR A 22 -5.75 -3.10 -3.75
C THR A 22 -5.69 -3.74 -2.37
N PHE A 23 -4.50 -4.15 -1.92
CA PHE A 23 -4.31 -4.75 -0.60
C PHE A 23 -4.57 -3.74 0.52
N PHE A 24 -4.05 -2.52 0.41
CA PHE A 24 -4.30 -1.47 1.41
C PHE A 24 -5.79 -1.10 1.48
N ALA A 25 -6.46 -0.99 0.34
CA ALA A 25 -7.91 -0.73 0.30
C ALA A 25 -8.71 -1.89 0.90
N SER A 26 -8.25 -3.13 0.75
CA SER A 26 -8.90 -4.32 1.33
C SER A 26 -8.77 -4.41 2.86
N ALA A 27 -7.77 -3.74 3.46
CA ALA A 27 -7.65 -3.67 4.90
C ALA A 27 -8.79 -2.87 5.56
N VAL A 28 -9.32 -1.85 4.86
CA VAL A 28 -10.39 -0.98 5.38
C VAL A 28 -11.67 -1.75 5.72
N PRO A 29 -12.30 -2.50 4.80
CA PRO A 29 -13.51 -3.26 5.12
C PRO A 29 -13.27 -4.31 6.21
N ALA A 30 -12.06 -4.90 6.31
CA ALA A 30 -11.75 -5.85 7.37
C ALA A 30 -11.83 -5.20 8.77
N VAL A 31 -11.33 -3.97 8.92
CA VAL A 31 -11.48 -3.20 10.17
C VAL A 31 -12.94 -2.80 10.40
N ILE A 32 -13.63 -2.30 9.38
CA ILE A 32 -15.03 -1.83 9.50
C ILE A 32 -15.95 -2.96 9.96
N VAL A 33 -15.81 -4.16 9.37
CA VAL A 33 -16.59 -5.34 9.77
C VAL A 33 -16.24 -5.77 11.19
N GLY A 34 -14.96 -5.73 11.58
CA GLY A 34 -14.52 -6.09 12.92
C GLY A 34 -14.97 -5.14 14.02
N GLN A 35 -15.08 -3.83 13.73
CA GLN A 35 -15.44 -2.79 14.71
C GLN A 35 -16.95 -2.58 14.91
N GLY A 36 -17.79 -3.41 14.28
CA GLY A 36 -19.17 -3.55 14.72
C GLY A 36 -20.18 -2.59 14.12
N PHE A 37 -20.25 -2.49 12.79
CA PHE A 37 -21.53 -2.17 12.15
C PHE A 37 -22.63 -3.21 12.49
N VAL A 38 -22.27 -4.37 13.05
CA VAL A 38 -23.19 -5.45 13.48
C VAL A 38 -22.74 -5.99 14.84
N GLY A 39 -23.14 -5.37 15.96
CA GLY A 39 -23.11 -5.94 17.33
C GLY A 39 -21.99 -6.95 17.64
N SER A 40 -20.74 -6.61 17.32
CA SER A 40 -19.68 -7.61 17.16
C SER A 40 -19.09 -8.03 18.51
N SER A 41 -18.93 -9.34 18.72
CA SER A 41 -18.18 -9.89 19.85
C SER A 41 -16.70 -9.50 19.79
N GLU A 42 -15.99 -9.48 20.93
CA GLU A 42 -14.54 -9.23 20.97
C GLU A 42 -13.76 -10.09 19.96
N ARG A 43 -14.18 -11.34 19.78
CA ARG A 43 -13.59 -12.28 18.80
C ARG A 43 -13.69 -11.77 17.35
N LEU A 44 -14.81 -11.15 16.96
CA LEU A 44 -14.96 -10.58 15.61
C LEU A 44 -14.07 -9.36 15.41
N ARG A 45 -13.88 -8.55 16.45
CA ARG A 45 -12.97 -7.40 16.44
C ARG A 45 -11.52 -7.83 16.24
N ASP A 46 -11.10 -8.87 16.98
CA ASP A 46 -9.74 -9.40 16.88
C ASP A 46 -9.48 -10.01 15.50
N VAL A 47 -10.44 -10.78 14.96
CA VAL A 47 -10.32 -11.35 13.60
C VAL A 47 -10.24 -10.25 12.54
N GLY A 48 -11.08 -9.21 12.63
CA GLY A 48 -11.04 -8.08 11.71
C GLY A 48 -9.70 -7.34 11.75
N ALA A 49 -9.16 -7.11 12.94
CA ALA A 49 -7.85 -6.50 13.13
C ALA A 49 -6.71 -7.35 12.53
N VAL A 50 -6.73 -8.66 12.77
CA VAL A 50 -5.73 -9.59 12.21
C VAL A 50 -5.83 -9.63 10.68
N MET A 51 -7.03 -9.70 10.11
CA MET A 51 -7.21 -9.68 8.65
C MET A 51 -6.75 -8.37 8.03
N ALA A 52 -7.08 -7.23 8.65
CA ALA A 52 -6.59 -5.94 8.21
C ALA A 52 -5.05 -5.87 8.22
N LEU A 53 -4.43 -6.40 9.29
CA LEU A 53 -2.97 -6.48 9.39
C LEU A 53 -2.38 -7.35 8.27
N ILE A 54 -2.99 -8.50 7.97
CA ILE A 54 -2.57 -9.39 6.89
C ILE A 54 -2.62 -8.65 5.55
N PHE A 55 -3.76 -8.04 5.22
CA PHE A 55 -3.89 -7.27 3.97
C PHE A 55 -2.86 -6.14 3.90
N TRP A 56 -2.61 -5.46 5.01
CA TRP A 56 -1.63 -4.40 5.07
C TRP A 56 -0.19 -4.91 4.83
N LEU A 57 0.22 -5.99 5.49
CA LEU A 57 1.54 -6.62 5.29
C LEU A 57 1.72 -7.12 3.84
N PHE A 58 0.68 -7.74 3.27
CA PHE A 58 0.73 -8.18 1.87
C PHE A 58 0.78 -7.01 0.89
N GLY A 59 0.17 -5.86 1.21
CA GLY A 59 0.26 -4.63 0.41
C GLY A 59 1.64 -3.96 0.45
N MET A 60 2.38 -4.13 1.55
CA MET A 60 3.73 -3.58 1.70
C MET A 60 4.74 -4.22 0.73
N ILE A 61 4.62 -5.53 0.46
CA ILE A 61 5.52 -6.25 -0.45
C ILE A 61 5.58 -5.61 -1.85
N PRO A 62 4.44 -5.46 -2.58
CA PRO A 62 4.45 -4.84 -3.88
C PRO A 62 4.74 -3.33 -3.81
N ALA A 63 4.41 -2.63 -2.72
CA ALA A 63 4.74 -1.21 -2.52
C ALA A 63 6.26 -0.99 -2.49
N ILE A 64 6.98 -1.78 -1.69
CA ILE A 64 8.43 -1.74 -1.59
C ILE A 64 9.06 -2.17 -2.93
N ALA A 65 8.56 -3.26 -3.53
CA ALA A 65 9.08 -3.73 -4.82
C ALA A 65 8.86 -2.74 -5.97
N ALA A 66 7.79 -1.95 -5.95
CA ALA A 66 7.55 -0.86 -6.90
C ALA A 66 8.54 0.30 -6.64
N THR A 67 8.68 0.71 -5.38
CA THR A 67 9.55 1.82 -4.98
C THR A 67 11.02 1.55 -5.30
N ILE A 68 11.55 0.37 -4.91
CA ILE A 68 12.91 -0.04 -5.26
C ILE A 68 13.12 -0.07 -6.77
N GLY A 69 12.14 -0.60 -7.51
CA GLY A 69 12.23 -0.67 -8.97
C GLY A 69 12.20 0.71 -9.65
N ALA A 70 11.44 1.65 -9.10
CA ALA A 70 11.39 3.04 -9.55
C ALA A 70 12.69 3.77 -9.29
N PHE A 71 13.28 3.64 -8.09
CA PHE A 71 14.58 4.24 -7.78
C PHE A 71 15.71 3.70 -8.65
N ARG A 72 15.69 2.40 -8.98
CA ARG A 72 16.70 1.80 -9.87
C ARG A 72 16.70 2.36 -11.29
N HIS A 73 15.56 2.84 -11.78
CA HIS A 73 15.39 3.34 -13.15
C HIS A 73 14.86 4.77 -13.17
N TRP A 74 15.18 5.54 -12.13
CA TRP A 74 14.55 6.82 -11.83
C TRP A 74 14.64 7.81 -12.99
N ASP A 75 15.80 7.89 -13.65
CA ASP A 75 16.04 8.83 -14.75
C ASP A 75 15.47 8.37 -16.09
N ALA A 76 15.17 7.07 -16.22
CA ALA A 76 14.67 6.46 -17.45
C ALA A 76 13.13 6.35 -17.48
N LEU A 77 12.47 6.56 -16.34
CA LEU A 77 11.02 6.39 -16.20
C LEU A 77 10.27 7.71 -16.42
N PRO A 78 9.09 7.68 -17.08
CA PRO A 78 8.20 8.83 -17.12
C PRO A 78 7.76 9.25 -15.71
N ASP A 79 7.62 10.56 -15.46
CA ASP A 79 7.27 11.12 -14.16
C ASP A 79 5.99 10.52 -13.55
N ARG A 80 4.96 10.26 -14.38
CA ARG A 80 3.72 9.64 -13.89
C ARG A 80 3.96 8.25 -13.29
N ILE A 81 4.87 7.47 -13.86
CA ILE A 81 5.16 6.11 -13.38
C ILE A 81 6.03 6.16 -12.13
N ARG A 82 6.96 7.12 -12.06
CA ARG A 82 7.79 7.38 -10.86
C ARG A 82 6.90 7.70 -9.66
N LEU A 83 6.01 8.68 -9.82
CA LEU A 83 5.08 9.09 -8.76
C LEU A 83 4.13 7.94 -8.38
N LEU A 84 3.57 7.23 -9.38
CA LEU A 84 2.68 6.11 -9.10
C LEU A 84 3.36 4.99 -8.31
N ALA A 85 4.60 4.64 -8.66
CA ALA A 85 5.35 3.56 -8.02
C ALA A 85 5.75 3.87 -6.58
N VAL A 86 6.02 5.14 -6.25
CA VAL A 86 6.42 5.59 -4.90
C VAL A 86 5.21 5.97 -4.04
N SER A 87 4.06 6.31 -4.66
CA SER A 87 2.84 6.72 -3.96
C SER A 87 2.36 5.79 -2.83
N PRO A 88 2.43 4.44 -2.94
CA PRO A 88 1.90 3.59 -1.88
C PRO A 88 2.76 3.71 -0.60
N VAL A 89 4.08 3.80 -0.75
CA VAL A 89 4.99 3.96 0.40
C VAL A 89 4.81 5.33 1.05
N LEU A 90 4.69 6.39 0.25
CA LEU A 90 4.42 7.74 0.77
C LEU A 90 3.11 7.80 1.55
N ALA A 91 2.04 7.19 1.03
CA ALA A 91 0.75 7.15 1.71
C ALA A 91 0.82 6.41 3.05
N VAL A 92 1.55 5.29 3.10
CA VAL A 92 1.78 4.54 4.34
C VAL A 92 2.59 5.36 5.34
N SER A 93 3.71 5.95 4.91
CA SER A 93 4.55 6.80 5.78
C SER A 93 3.79 8.01 6.32
N PHE A 94 2.96 8.63 5.48
CA PHE A 94 2.10 9.74 5.88
C PHE A 94 1.06 9.31 6.91
N SER A 95 0.37 8.20 6.67
CA SER A 95 -0.63 7.65 7.59
C SER A 95 -0.02 7.27 8.94
N PHE A 96 1.18 6.67 8.93
CA PHE A 96 1.92 6.34 10.14
C PHE A 96 2.35 7.60 10.91
N SER A 97 2.83 8.63 10.20
CA SER A 97 3.20 9.91 10.81
C SER A 97 2.00 10.60 11.44
N LEU A 98 0.83 10.58 10.80
CA LEU A 98 -0.42 11.08 11.38
C LEU A 98 -0.82 10.30 12.63
N GLY A 99 -0.70 8.97 12.60
CA GLY A 99 -0.99 8.11 13.75
C GLY A 99 -0.08 8.41 14.94
N LEU A 100 1.22 8.58 14.69
CA LEU A 100 2.19 9.00 15.72
C LEU A 100 1.87 10.39 16.26
N LEU A 101 1.54 11.34 15.39
CA LEU A 101 1.17 12.69 15.81
C LEU A 101 -0.06 12.68 16.71
N ALA A 102 -1.10 11.93 16.31
CA ALA A 102 -2.31 11.77 17.10
C ALA A 102 -2.00 11.12 18.47
N LEU A 103 -1.12 10.12 18.52
CA LEU A 103 -0.70 9.48 19.77
C LEU A 103 0.06 10.44 20.70
N VAL A 104 0.88 11.34 20.15
CA VAL A 104 1.64 12.33 20.94
C VAL A 104 0.71 13.38 21.58
N PHE A 105 -0.42 13.69 20.95
CA PHE A 105 -1.37 14.71 21.41
C PHE A 105 -2.64 14.15 22.09
N ALA A 106 -2.79 12.82 22.18
CA ALA A 106 -3.90 12.14 22.85
C ALA A 106 -3.59 11.92 24.34
#